data_AF-A0A974NX96-F1
#
_entry.id   AF-A0A974NX96-F1
#
_cell.length_a   1.000
_cell.length_b   1.000
_cell.length_c   1.000
_cell.angle_alpha   90.00
_cell.angle_beta   90.00
_cell.angle_gamma   90.00
#
_symmetry.space_group_name_H-M   'P 1'
#
loop_
_entity.id
_entity.type
_entity.pdbx_description
1 polymer ?
#
loop_
_entity_poly.entity_id
_entity_poly.type
_entity_poly.pdbx_seq_one_letter_code
_entity_poly.pdbx_strand_id
1 'polypeptide(L)' 'MVSDHLYYQRRAMQEQVAARNALTDEARERRLALAQMFREKLAALNA' A
#
# COMPACT_ATOMS: atom_id res chain seq x y z
N MET A 1 14.89 -9.44 11.71
CA MET A 1 13.76 -8.49 11.83
C MET A 1 13.58 -7.87 10.45
N VAL A 2 12.44 -8.06 9.78
CA VAL A 2 12.16 -7.33 8.53
C VAL A 2 12.02 -5.87 8.93
N SER A 3 12.89 -4.99 8.43
CA SER A 3 12.80 -3.56 8.74
C SER A 3 11.41 -3.06 8.38
N ASP A 4 10.75 -2.32 9.28
CA ASP A 4 9.39 -1.81 9.08
C ASP A 4 9.26 -1.05 7.75
N HIS A 5 10.33 -0.42 7.30
CA HIS A 5 10.48 0.15 5.97
C HIS A 5 10.17 -0.83 4.81
N LEU A 6 10.86 -1.98 4.78
CA LEU A 6 10.66 -3.00 3.74
C LEU A 6 9.25 -3.61 3.81
N TYR A 7 8.68 -3.71 5.02
CA TYR A 7 7.32 -4.16 5.21
C TYR A 7 6.32 -3.19 4.56
N TYR A 8 6.38 -1.90 4.90
CA TYR A 8 5.45 -0.90 4.36
C TYR A 8 5.65 -0.66 2.86
N GLN A 9 6.89 -0.67 2.38
CA GLN A 9 7.19 -0.58 0.95
C GLN A 9 6.56 -1.74 0.16
N ARG A 10 6.76 -2.98 0.63
CA ARG A 10 6.18 -4.18 -0.01
C ARG A 10 4.66 -4.13 0.02
N ARG A 11 4.05 -3.76 1.15
CA ARG A 11 2.59 -3.71 1.27
C ARG A 11 1.96 -2.64 0.39
N ALA A 12 2.55 -1.44 0.33
CA ALA A 12 2.09 -0.39 -0.59
C ALA A 12 2.06 -0.88 -2.04
N MET A 13 3.12 -1.57 -2.49
CA MET A 13 3.19 -2.11 -3.85
C MET A 13 2.18 -3.23 -4.10
N GLN A 14 2.00 -4.15 -3.15
CA GLN A 14 1.01 -5.22 -3.25
C GLN A 14 -0.42 -4.68 -3.37
N GLU A 15 -0.77 -3.67 -2.56
CA GLU A 15 -2.10 -3.07 -2.62
C GLU A 15 -2.33 -2.29 -3.93
N GLN A 16 -1.29 -1.67 -4.51
CA GLN A 16 -1.39 -1.08 -5.85
C GLN A 16 -1.63 -2.13 -6.95
N VAL A 17 -0.93 -3.26 -6.90
CA VAL A 17 -1.16 -4.36 -7.85
C VAL A 17 -2.56 -4.93 -7.67
N ALA A 18 -3.01 -5.11 -6.43
CA ALA A 18 -4.37 -5.56 -6.12
C ALA A 18 -5.44 -4.57 -6.60
N ALA A 19 -5.19 -3.25 -6.47
CA ALA A 19 -6.07 -2.22 -7.02
C ALA A 19 -6.16 -2.28 -8.55
N ARG A 20 -5.04 -2.54 -9.23
CA ARG A 20 -4.99 -2.68 -10.69
C ARG A 20 -5.76 -3.92 -11.17
N ASN A 21 -5.75 -4.99 -10.39
CA ASN A 21 -6.43 -6.25 -10.70
C ASN A 21 -7.86 -6.32 -10.12
N ALA A 22 -8.34 -5.25 -9.48
CA ALA A 22 -9.67 -5.23 -8.89
C ALA A 22 -10.75 -5.28 -9.99
N LEU A 23 -11.74 -6.16 -9.80
CA LEU A 23 -12.84 -6.35 -10.74
C LEU A 23 -13.92 -5.26 -10.63
N THR A 24 -13.95 -4.52 -9.51
CA THR A 24 -14.92 -3.45 -9.26
C THR A 24 -14.21 -2.17 -8.83
N ASP A 25 -14.82 -1.04 -9.13
CA ASP A 25 -14.28 0.27 -8.75
C ASP A 25 -14.22 0.44 -7.22
N GLU A 26 -15.22 -0.03 -6.48
CA GLU A 26 -15.19 -0.01 -5.01
C GLU A 26 -14.05 -0.86 -4.42
N ALA A 27 -13.72 -1.99 -5.04
CA ALA A 27 -12.56 -2.78 -4.63
C ALA A 27 -11.26 -2.04 -4.98
N ARG A 28 -11.18 -1.41 -6.16
CA ARG A 28 -10.03 -0.59 -6.57
C ARG A 28 -9.80 0.57 -5.61
N GLU A 29 -10.82 1.33 -5.28
CA GLU A 29 -10.75 2.49 -4.37
C GLU A 29 -10.30 2.09 -2.96
N ARG A 30 -10.88 1.03 -2.40
CA ARG A 30 -10.45 0.51 -1.08
C ARG A 30 -8.98 0.10 -1.08
N ARG A 31 -8.51 -0.54 -2.15
CA ARG A 31 -7.11 -0.96 -2.30
C ARG A 31 -6.18 0.23 -2.49
N LEU A 32 -6.60 1.25 -3.24
CA LEU A 32 -5.84 2.50 -3.38
C LEU A 32 -5.72 3.25 -2.05
N ALA A 33 -6.80 3.32 -1.26
CA ALA A 33 -6.76 3.92 0.07
C ALA A 33 -5.78 3.19 1.01
N LEU A 34 -5.77 1.85 0.99
CA LEU A 34 -4.80 1.05 1.74
C LEU A 34 -3.36 1.28 1.26
N ALA A 35 -3.13 1.33 -0.05
CA ALA A 35 -1.82 1.61 -0.61
C ALA A 35 -1.31 2.99 -0.18
N GLN A 36 -2.19 3.99 -0.16
CA GLN A 36 -1.87 5.35 0.28
C GLN A 36 -1.51 5.39 1.77
N MET A 37 -2.31 4.75 2.63
CA MET A 37 -2.01 4.65 4.07
C MET A 37 -0.63 4.01 4.32
N PHE A 38 -0.27 2.95 3.59
CA PHE A 38 1.05 2.32 3.74
C PHE A 38 2.19 3.23 3.23
N ARG A 39 1.97 4.03 2.18
CA ARG A 39 2.94 5.02 1.71
C ARG A 39 3.16 6.13 2.73
N GLU A 40 2.11 6.60 3.39
CA GLU A 40 2.22 7.60 4.46
C GLU A 40 3.00 7.07 5.65
N LYS A 41 2.74 5.82 6.08
CA LYS A 41 3.53 5.16 7.12
C LYS A 41 5.00 4.98 6.73
N LEU A 42 5.26 4.64 5.47
CA LEU A 42 6.62 4.56 4.93
C LEU A 42 7.30 5.93 4.93
N ALA A 43 6.60 6.99 4.53
CA ALA A 43 7.13 8.36 4.56
C ALA A 43 7.47 8.80 5.99
N ALA A 44 6.60 8.51 6.95
CA ALA A 44 6.82 8.81 8.37
C ALA A 44 8.03 8.08 8.98
N LEU A 45 8.40 6.91 8.44
CA LEU A 45 9.61 6.17 8.85
C LEU A 45 10.90 6.69 8.21
N ASN A 46 10.80 7.45 7.12
CA ASN A 46 11.95 8.06 6.44
C ASN A 46 12.16 9.53 6.82
N ALA A 47 11.23 10.12 7.60
CA ALA A 47 11.31 11.47 8.13
C ALA A 47 12.06 11.50 9.47
#